data_AF-F4CLI3-F1
#
_entry.id   AF-F4CLI3-F1
#
_cell.length_a   1.000
_cell.length_b   1.000
_cell.length_c   1.000
_cell.angle_alpha   90.00
_cell.angle_beta   90.00
_cell.angle_gamma   90.00
#
_symmetry.space_group_name_H-M   'P 1'
#
loop_
_entity.id
_entity.type
_entity.pdbx_description
1 polymer ?
#
loop_
_entity_poly.entity_id
_entity_poly.type
_entity_poly.pdbx_seq_one_letter_code
_entity_poly.pdbx_strand_id
1 'polypeptide(L)'
;MVTSWAEVVRRYEKGAQLPSMPGARTLEVTGADDEYIYVAHRLWQDKITRGYLEKAMQLLEEGKMTNDYGAVVDYYRTYIADERPTTAATILKDLGYVR
;
A
#
# COMPACT_ATOMS: atom_id res chain seq x y z
N MET A 1 -7.38 -13.79 -6.01
CA MET A 1 -7.95 -12.85 -7.00
C MET A 1 -7.22 -11.54 -6.80
N VAL A 2 -6.36 -11.16 -7.74
CA VAL A 2 -5.70 -9.85 -7.70
C VAL A 2 -6.75 -8.76 -7.84
N THR A 3 -6.80 -7.83 -6.90
CA THR A 3 -7.58 -6.60 -7.02
C THR A 3 -7.08 -5.83 -8.23
N SER A 4 -7.96 -5.56 -9.18
CA SER A 4 -7.59 -4.80 -10.38
C SER A 4 -7.24 -3.36 -9.99
N TRP A 5 -6.31 -2.73 -10.71
CA TRP A 5 -5.96 -1.34 -10.43
C TRP A 5 -7.18 -0.40 -10.51
N ALA A 6 -8.12 -0.67 -11.43
CA ALA A 6 -9.36 0.09 -11.53
C ALA A 6 -10.20 0.04 -10.23
N GLU A 7 -10.21 -1.11 -9.53
CA GLU A 7 -10.86 -1.22 -8.22
C GLU A 7 -10.09 -0.46 -7.13
N VAL A 8 -8.76 -0.48 -7.19
CA VAL A 8 -7.90 0.30 -6.28
C VAL A 8 -8.18 1.80 -6.44
N VAL A 9 -8.21 2.30 -7.67
CA VAL A 9 -8.56 3.70 -7.98
C VAL A 9 -9.96 4.00 -7.48
N ARG A 10 -10.96 3.19 -7.83
CA ARG A 10 -12.35 3.41 -7.38
C ARG A 10 -12.49 3.43 -5.85
N ARG A 11 -11.65 2.68 -5.12
CA ARG A 11 -11.63 2.66 -3.65
C ARG A 11 -11.05 3.94 -3.07
N TYR A 12 -10.04 4.52 -3.72
CA TYR A 12 -9.24 5.62 -3.18
C TYR A 12 -9.43 6.98 -3.87
N GLU A 13 -10.15 7.06 -4.99
CA GLU A 13 -10.34 8.28 -5.79
C GLU A 13 -11.02 9.42 -4.99
N LYS A 14 -11.83 9.08 -3.98
CA LYS A 14 -12.51 10.05 -3.09
C LYS A 14 -11.76 10.28 -1.76
N GLY A 15 -10.57 9.72 -1.65
CA GLY A 15 -9.79 9.64 -0.43
C GLY A 15 -10.28 8.57 0.54
N ALA A 16 -9.39 8.17 1.45
CA ALA A 16 -9.66 7.19 2.49
C ALA A 16 -8.80 7.46 3.73
N GLN A 17 -9.26 7.05 4.91
CA GLN A 17 -8.46 7.07 6.12
C GLN A 17 -8.10 5.65 6.53
N LEU A 18 -6.81 5.35 6.48
CA LEU A 18 -6.29 4.04 6.83
C LEU A 18 -5.75 4.07 8.26
N PRO A 19 -6.17 3.13 9.14
CA PRO A 19 -5.56 2.97 10.44
C PRO A 19 -4.11 2.57 10.22
N SER A 20 -3.20 3.50 10.45
CA SER A 20 -1.77 3.22 10.36
C SER A 20 -1.33 2.36 11.55
N MET A 21 -0.09 1.87 11.52
CA MET A 21 0.49 0.97 12.53
C MET A 21 0.16 1.31 13.99
N PRO A 22 0.23 0.33 14.91
CA PRO A 22 0.22 0.60 16.34
C PRO A 22 1.29 1.65 16.70
N GLY A 23 0.86 2.85 17.09
CA GLY A 23 1.74 3.98 17.44
C GLY A 23 1.91 5.07 16.37
N ALA A 24 1.47 4.85 15.13
CA ALA A 24 1.46 5.88 14.10
C ALA A 24 0.02 6.38 13.85
N ARG A 25 -0.15 7.69 13.68
CA ARG A 25 -1.47 8.33 13.43
C ARG A 25 -1.98 7.94 12.05
N THR A 26 -3.31 7.98 11.88
CA THR A 26 -4.05 7.66 10.64
C THR A 26 -3.34 8.15 9.39
N LEU A 27 -3.14 7.25 8.42
CA LEU A 27 -2.65 7.57 7.09
C LEU A 27 -3.85 8.04 6.26
N GLU A 28 -3.75 9.19 5.63
CA GLU A 28 -4.77 9.70 4.72
C GLU A 28 -4.37 9.35 3.29
N VAL A 29 -5.26 8.71 2.55
CA VAL A 29 -5.19 8.59 1.10
C VAL A 29 -5.98 9.78 0.55
N THR A 30 -5.34 10.64 -0.23
CA THR A 30 -5.95 11.87 -0.77
C THR A 30 -6.50 11.68 -2.17
N GLY A 31 -6.09 10.62 -2.86
CA GLY A 31 -6.57 10.25 -4.19
C GLY A 31 -5.80 9.07 -4.75
N ALA A 32 -6.27 8.56 -5.89
CA ALA A 32 -5.56 7.57 -6.70
C ALA A 32 -5.88 7.81 -8.17
N ASP A 33 -4.94 7.52 -9.05
CA ASP A 33 -5.07 7.61 -10.50
C ASP A 33 -4.44 6.37 -11.18
N ASP A 34 -4.23 6.43 -12.49
CA ASP A 34 -3.71 5.31 -13.27
C ASP A 34 -2.25 4.92 -12.95
N GLU A 35 -1.50 5.78 -12.25
CA GLU A 35 -0.07 5.61 -11.96
C GLU A 35 0.27 5.58 -10.46
N TYR A 36 -0.52 6.24 -9.61
CA TYR A 36 -0.17 6.48 -8.22
C TYR A 36 -1.37 6.39 -7.25
N ILE A 37 -1.05 6.06 -6.00
CA ILE A 37 -1.90 6.40 -4.85
C ILE A 37 -1.25 7.56 -4.12
N TYR A 38 -2.00 8.66 -3.96
CA TYR A 38 -1.56 9.83 -3.24
C TYR A 38 -1.90 9.70 -1.77
N VAL A 39 -0.90 9.92 -0.92
CA VAL A 39 -1.03 9.81 0.52
C VAL A 39 -0.60 11.10 1.21
N ALA A 40 -1.22 11.37 2.34
CA ALA A 40 -0.88 12.44 3.22
C ALA A 40 -0.84 11.97 4.66
N HIS A 41 -0.01 12.64 5.42
CA HIS A 41 -0.04 12.66 6.86
C HIS A 41 0.09 14.11 7.30
N ARG A 42 -0.19 14.41 8.58
CA ARG A 42 -0.26 15.78 9.12
C ARG A 42 0.89 16.73 8.73
N LEU A 43 2.08 16.21 8.45
CA LEU A 43 3.29 17.00 8.18
C LEU A 43 3.91 16.74 6.80
N TRP A 44 3.38 15.80 6.01
CA TRP A 44 3.99 15.39 4.76
C TRP A 44 2.95 14.83 3.78
N GLN A 45 3.28 14.92 2.50
CA GLN A 45 2.53 14.29 1.41
C GLN A 45 3.50 13.43 0.61
N ASP A 46 2.99 12.34 0.08
CA ASP A 46 3.77 11.43 -0.75
C ASP A 46 2.87 10.66 -1.73
N LYS A 47 3.48 9.80 -2.53
CA LYS A 47 2.78 8.92 -3.45
C LYS A 47 3.39 7.52 -3.44
N ILE A 48 2.56 6.53 -3.73
CA ILE A 48 2.99 5.15 -3.94
C ILE A 48 2.77 4.79 -5.40
N THR A 49 3.84 4.33 -6.05
CA THR A 49 3.83 3.96 -7.46
C THR A 49 3.04 2.67 -7.69
N ARG A 50 2.10 2.71 -8.64
CA ARG A 50 1.29 1.55 -9.08
C ARG A 50 2.13 0.32 -9.33
N GLY A 51 3.20 0.44 -10.12
CA GLY A 51 4.04 -0.70 -10.50
C GLY A 51 4.67 -1.41 -9.30
N TYR A 52 4.98 -0.69 -8.22
CA TYR A 52 5.48 -1.31 -6.99
C TYR A 52 4.38 -2.00 -6.20
N LEU A 53 3.19 -1.39 -6.11
CA LEU A 53 2.01 -1.98 -5.49
C LEU A 53 1.54 -3.24 -6.22
N GLU A 54 1.40 -3.20 -7.56
CA GLU A 54 1.01 -4.35 -8.37
C GLU A 54 2.02 -5.49 -8.25
N LYS A 55 3.32 -5.18 -8.26
CA LYS A 55 4.36 -6.18 -8.00
C LYS A 55 4.22 -6.80 -6.61
N ALA A 56 3.93 -6.00 -5.58
CA ALA A 56 3.70 -6.51 -4.22
C ALA A 56 2.47 -7.43 -4.16
N MET A 57 1.35 -6.99 -4.76
CA MET A 57 0.12 -7.77 -4.83
C MET A 57 0.34 -9.11 -5.53
N GLN A 58 1.11 -9.12 -6.63
CA GLN A 58 1.48 -10.33 -7.34
C GLN A 58 2.34 -11.26 -6.48
N LEU A 59 3.41 -10.76 -5.85
CA LEU A 59 4.30 -11.58 -5.02
C LEU A 59 3.58 -12.15 -3.80
N LEU A 60 2.63 -11.41 -3.21
CA LEU A 60 1.80 -11.86 -2.10
C LEU A 60 0.82 -12.96 -2.54
N GLU A 61 0.21 -12.83 -3.72
CA GLU A 61 -0.69 -13.86 -4.25
C GLU A 61 0.05 -15.13 -4.65
N GLU A 62 1.24 -15.01 -5.24
CA GLU A 62 2.10 -16.14 -5.60
C GLU A 62 2.76 -16.82 -4.38
N GLY A 63 2.58 -16.29 -3.17
CA GLY A 63 3.19 -16.80 -1.94
C GLY A 63 4.71 -16.59 -1.88
N LYS A 64 5.25 -15.71 -2.73
CA LYS A 64 6.69 -15.36 -2.78
C LYS A 64 7.06 -14.23 -1.81
N MET A 65 6.06 -13.58 -1.23
CA MET A 65 6.19 -12.55 -0.20
C MET A 65 5.34 -12.91 1.01
N THR A 66 5.85 -12.61 2.20
CA THR A 66 5.09 -12.82 3.44
C THR A 66 3.88 -11.89 3.52
N ASN A 67 2.74 -12.43 3.94
CA ASN A 67 1.54 -11.65 4.27
C ASN A 67 1.50 -11.21 5.73
N ASP A 68 2.53 -11.55 6.53
CA ASP A 68 2.68 -11.08 7.90
C ASP A 68 3.09 -9.61 7.91
N TYR A 69 2.27 -8.76 8.54
CA TYR A 69 2.53 -7.32 8.60
C TYR A 69 3.89 -6.98 9.25
N GLY A 70 4.36 -7.79 10.21
CA GLY A 70 5.64 -7.57 10.88
C GLY A 70 6.85 -7.69 9.95
N ALA A 71 6.77 -8.58 8.96
CA ALA A 71 7.87 -8.85 8.02
C ALA A 71 7.65 -8.27 6.61
N VAL A 72 6.42 -7.89 6.24
CA VAL A 72 6.09 -7.41 4.88
C VAL A 72 6.91 -6.18 4.48
N VAL A 73 7.22 -5.29 5.43
CA VAL A 73 7.98 -4.05 5.21
C VAL A 73 9.40 -4.38 4.73
N ASP A 74 10.06 -5.34 5.37
CA ASP A 74 11.43 -5.72 5.00
C ASP A 74 11.47 -6.49 3.68
N TYR A 75 10.47 -7.31 3.41
CA TYR A 75 10.30 -7.92 2.09
C TYR A 75 10.09 -6.87 0.99
N TYR A 76 9.25 -5.87 1.24
CA TYR A 76 8.96 -4.83 0.26
C TYR A 76 10.25 -4.06 -0.10
N ARG A 77 11.04 -3.68 0.90
CA ARG A 77 12.37 -3.05 0.69
C ARG A 77 13.31 -3.92 -0.13
N THR A 78 13.31 -5.22 0.14
CA THR A 78 14.25 -6.16 -0.47
C THR A 78 13.90 -6.46 -1.93
N TYR A 79 12.61 -6.68 -2.23
CA TYR A 79 12.18 -7.24 -3.52
C TYR A 79 11.53 -6.21 -4.45
N ILE A 80 11.15 -5.04 -3.94
CA ILE A 80 10.31 -4.08 -4.65
C ILE A 80 10.98 -2.70 -4.69
N ALA A 81 10.97 -1.98 -3.57
CA ALA A 81 11.52 -0.62 -3.47
C ALA A 81 11.63 -0.18 -2.00
N ASP A 82 12.49 0.80 -1.70
CA ASP A 82 12.51 1.49 -0.40
C ASP A 82 11.59 2.73 -0.39
N GLU A 83 10.72 2.87 -1.41
CA GLU A 83 9.68 3.90 -1.46
C GLU A 83 8.60 3.58 -0.42
N ARG A 84 8.62 4.32 0.70
CA ARG A 84 7.59 4.33 1.76
C ARG A 84 7.02 2.93 2.08
N PRO A 85 7.87 1.95 2.45
CA PRO A 85 7.48 0.55 2.57
C PRO A 85 6.41 0.32 3.65
N THR A 86 6.40 1.13 4.72
CA THR A 86 5.35 1.10 5.75
C THR A 86 4.00 1.59 5.24
N THR A 87 3.99 2.60 4.36
CA THR A 87 2.78 3.10 3.71
C THR A 87 2.23 2.06 2.74
N ALA A 88 3.11 1.48 1.91
CA ALA A 88 2.74 0.41 0.99
C ALA A 88 2.15 -0.79 1.77
N ALA A 89 2.77 -1.21 2.87
CA ALA A 89 2.24 -2.25 3.75
C ALA A 89 0.85 -1.91 4.33
N THR A 90 0.63 -0.66 4.71
CA THR A 90 -0.68 -0.19 5.22
C THR A 90 -1.76 -0.29 4.14
N ILE A 91 -1.46 0.13 2.92
CA ILE A 91 -2.38 0.03 1.77
C ILE A 91 -2.65 -1.45 1.44
N LEU A 92 -1.61 -2.28 1.38
CA LEU A 92 -1.75 -3.72 1.12
C LEU A 92 -2.59 -4.43 2.19
N LYS A 93 -2.49 -3.99 3.45
CA LYS A 93 -3.35 -4.46 4.53
C LYS A 93 -4.81 -4.07 4.32
N ASP A 94 -5.08 -2.81 3.97
CA ASP A 94 -6.44 -2.33 3.67
C ASP A 94 -7.07 -3.04 2.46
N LEU A 95 -6.24 -3.36 1.44
CA LEU A 95 -6.63 -4.16 0.28
C LEU A 95 -6.81 -5.66 0.62
N GLY A 96 -6.43 -6.10 1.81
CA GLY A 96 -6.63 -7.47 2.30
C GLY A 96 -5.51 -8.47 1.97
N TYR A 97 -4.36 -8.00 1.47
CA TYR A 97 -3.22 -8.86 1.15
C TYR A 97 -2.32 -9.16 2.34
N VAL A 98 -2.32 -8.28 3.34
CA VAL A 98 -1.49 -8.39 4.55
C VAL A 98 -2.38 -8.50 5.76
N ARG A 99 -1.99 -9.33 6.74
CA ARG A 99 -2.74 -9.57 7.98
C ARG A 99 -2.03 -8.93 9.17
#